data_AF-A0A519XSW5-F1
#
_entry.id   AF-A0A519XSW5-F1
#
_cell.length_a   1.000
_cell.length_b   1.000
_cell.length_c   1.000
_cell.angle_alpha   90.00
_cell.angle_beta   90.00
_cell.angle_gamma   90.00
#
_symmetry.space_group_name_H-M   'P 1'
#
loop_
_entity.id
_entity.type
_entity.pdbx_description
1 polymer ?
#
loop_
_entity_poly.entity_id
_entity_poly.type
_entity_poly.pdbx_seq_one_letter_code
_entity_poly.pdbx_strand_id
1 'polypeptide(L)'
;MEEFEVSQAAKKTKTVYISTIFSIALVLLMLGMLGLILVHAKNLSNYVKENIVLNIIVDEGAKETEVLAFKKNLDNNIAVKQTQYVNKEVAQHNLTKDLGEDFVNFLGYNPLLSTIDVYLKAD
;
A
#
# COMPACT_ATOMS: atom_id res chain seq x y z
N MET A 1 -13.61 -36.53 -56.77
CA MET A 1 -13.84 -36.21 -55.35
C MET A 1 -13.34 -34.80 -55.14
N GLU A 2 -14.23 -33.82 -55.23
CA GLU A 2 -13.98 -32.45 -54.76
C GLU A 2 -14.08 -32.47 -53.24
N GLU A 3 -12.99 -32.82 -52.57
CA GLU A 3 -12.88 -32.53 -51.15
C GLU A 3 -12.57 -31.04 -51.00
N PHE A 4 -13.62 -30.30 -50.63
CA PHE A 4 -13.60 -29.08 -49.83
C PHE A 4 -12.21 -28.62 -49.37
N GLU A 5 -11.54 -27.79 -50.18
CA GLU A 5 -10.63 -26.80 -49.64
C GLU A 5 -11.46 -25.80 -48.83
N VAL A 6 -11.69 -26.10 -47.55
CA VAL A 6 -12.21 -25.13 -46.60
C VAL A 6 -11.22 -23.98 -46.57
N SER A 7 -11.54 -22.93 -47.33
CA SER A 7 -10.68 -21.81 -47.64
C SER A 7 -9.96 -21.30 -46.39
N GLN A 8 -8.65 -21.54 -46.33
CA GLN A 8 -7.80 -21.05 -45.25
C GLN A 8 -7.89 -19.52 -45.12
N ALA A 9 -8.25 -18.82 -46.20
CA ALA A 9 -8.52 -17.38 -46.18
C ALA A 9 -9.66 -17.02 -45.21
N ALA A 10 -10.79 -17.72 -45.25
CA ALA A 10 -11.93 -17.46 -44.35
C ALA A 10 -11.60 -17.71 -42.87
N LYS A 11 -10.75 -18.70 -42.57
CA LYS A 11 -10.23 -18.96 -41.22
C LYS A 11 -9.30 -17.83 -40.75
N LYS A 12 -8.39 -17.37 -41.62
CA LYS A 12 -7.48 -16.24 -41.37
C LYS A 12 -8.24 -14.94 -41.10
N THR A 13 -9.27 -14.63 -41.89
CA THR A 13 -10.05 -13.40 -41.70
C THR A 13 -10.84 -13.44 -40.38
N LYS A 14 -11.44 -14.58 -40.02
CA LYS A 14 -12.14 -14.75 -38.73
C LYS A 14 -11.21 -14.54 -37.52
N THR A 15 -9.98 -15.07 -37.56
CA THR A 15 -8.98 -14.84 -36.50
C THR A 15 -8.59 -13.37 -36.38
N VAL A 16 -8.44 -12.66 -37.51
CA VAL A 16 -8.14 -11.21 -37.52
C VAL A 16 -9.29 -10.38 -36.94
N TYR A 17 -10.55 -10.72 -37.23
CA TYR A 17 -11.69 -10.05 -36.61
C TYR A 17 -11.76 -10.29 -35.09
N ILE A 18 -11.53 -11.52 -34.65
CA ILE A 18 -11.51 -11.86 -33.22
C ILE A 18 -10.39 -11.10 -32.49
N SER A 19 -9.17 -11.08 -33.03
CA SER A 19 -8.06 -10.34 -32.39
C SER A 19 -8.32 -8.84 -32.33
N THR A 20 -8.98 -8.28 -33.35
CA THR A 20 -9.35 -6.86 -33.38
C THR A 20 -10.39 -6.54 -32.32
N ILE A 21 -11.41 -7.39 -32.14
CA ILE A 21 -12.42 -7.23 -31.08
C ILE A 21 -11.76 -7.29 -29.71
N PHE A 22 -10.86 -8.25 -29.46
CA PHE A 22 -10.13 -8.32 -28.19
C PHE A 22 -9.27 -7.08 -27.93
N SER A 23 -8.62 -6.54 -28.97
CA SER A 23 -7.82 -5.32 -28.85
C SER A 23 -8.69 -4.11 -28.47
N ILE A 24 -9.81 -3.90 -29.16
CA ILE A 24 -10.74 -2.81 -28.85
C ILE A 24 -11.35 -2.99 -27.47
N ALA A 25 -11.74 -4.22 -27.10
CA ALA A 25 -12.28 -4.52 -25.78
C ALA A 25 -11.28 -4.21 -24.66
N LEU A 26 -9.99 -4.51 -24.87
CA LEU A 26 -8.95 -4.20 -23.89
C LEU A 26 -8.75 -2.69 -23.72
N VAL A 27 -8.80 -1.93 -24.82
CA VAL A 27 -8.73 -0.47 -24.79
C VAL A 27 -9.93 0.13 -24.06
N LEU A 28 -11.14 -0.33 -24.38
CA LEU A 28 -12.37 0.11 -23.72
C LEU A 28 -12.38 -0.27 -22.23
N LEU A 29 -11.88 -1.45 -21.88
CA LEU A 29 -11.73 -1.89 -20.49
C LEU A 29 -10.77 -0.96 -19.74
N MET A 30 -9.62 -0.62 -20.33
CA MET A 30 -8.64 0.29 -19.72
C MET A 30 -9.24 1.69 -19.53
N LEU A 31 -9.97 2.21 -20.52
CA LEU A 31 -10.67 3.50 -20.42
C LEU A 31 -11.79 3.47 -19.37
N GLY A 32 -12.56 2.38 -19.29
CA GLY A 32 -13.60 2.20 -18.28
C GLY A 32 -13.02 2.14 -16.87
N MET A 33 -11.90 1.43 -16.69
CA MET A 33 -11.18 1.37 -15.42
C MET A 33 -10.63 2.75 -15.02
N LEU A 34 -10.08 3.51 -15.95
CA LEU A 34 -9.66 4.90 -15.71
C LEU A 34 -10.85 5.78 -15.30
N GLY A 35 -12.01 5.64 -15.95
CA GLY A 35 -13.23 6.33 -15.57
C GLY A 35 -13.68 5.99 -14.14
N LEU A 36 -13.64 4.71 -13.76
CA LEU A 36 -13.95 4.28 -12.40
C LEU A 36 -12.96 4.84 -11.37
N ILE A 37 -11.67 4.86 -11.68
CA ILE A 37 -10.64 5.44 -10.81
C ILE A 37 -10.91 6.93 -10.61
N LEU A 38 -11.28 7.68 -11.64
CA LEU A 38 -11.60 9.10 -11.52
C LEU A 38 -12.84 9.36 -10.65
N VAL A 39 -13.90 8.56 -10.81
CA VAL A 39 -15.10 8.65 -9.97
C VAL A 39 -14.79 8.30 -8.51
N HIS A 40 -13.92 7.30 -8.29
CA HIS A 40 -13.50 6.86 -6.95
C HIS A 40 -12.24 7.57 -6.45
N ALA A 41 -11.72 8.57 -7.17
CA ALA A 41 -10.43 9.19 -6.86
C ALA A 41 -10.44 9.85 -5.49
N LYS A 42 -11.60 10.38 -5.05
CA LYS A 42 -11.78 10.91 -3.70
C LYS A 42 -11.64 9.83 -2.63
N ASN A 43 -12.26 8.66 -2.84
CA ASN A 43 -12.17 7.54 -1.91
C ASN A 43 -10.74 6.96 -1.89
N LEU A 44 -10.09 6.87 -3.06
CA LEU A 44 -8.70 6.45 -3.16
C LEU A 44 -7.75 7.45 -2.50
N SER A 45 -7.98 8.76 -2.69
CA SER A 45 -7.20 9.81 -2.03
C SER A 45 -7.38 9.77 -0.52
N ASN A 46 -8.62 9.61 -0.02
CA ASN A 46 -8.88 9.47 1.40
C ASN A 46 -8.22 8.20 1.95
N TYR A 47 -8.34 7.08 1.26
CA TYR A 47 -7.66 5.83 1.63
C TYR A 47 -6.14 6.03 1.73
N VAL A 48 -5.50 6.62 0.71
CA VAL A 48 -4.05 6.87 0.75
C VAL A 48 -3.69 7.81 1.89
N LYS A 49 -4.42 8.91 2.07
CA LYS A 49 -4.19 9.87 3.17
C LYS A 49 -4.32 9.23 4.55
N GLU A 50 -5.31 8.36 4.76
CA GLU A 50 -5.49 7.66 6.05
C GLU A 50 -4.40 6.60 6.33
N ASN A 51 -3.69 6.14 5.31
CA ASN A 51 -2.57 5.20 5.45
C ASN A 51 -1.21 5.90 5.61
N ILE A 52 -1.16 7.25 5.60
CA ILE A 52 0.07 7.98 5.90
C ILE A 52 0.30 7.94 7.42
N VAL A 53 1.33 7.19 7.83
CA VAL A 53 1.78 7.11 9.22
C VAL A 53 2.97 8.04 9.42
N LEU A 54 2.83 9.01 10.31
CA LEU A 54 3.92 9.90 10.70
C LEU A 54 4.66 9.28 11.89
N ASN A 55 5.93 8.92 11.69
CA ASN A 55 6.77 8.30 12.71
C ASN A 55 7.57 9.37 13.44
N ILE A 56 7.34 9.54 14.74
CA ILE A 56 8.11 10.44 15.60
C ILE A 56 9.14 9.60 16.34
N ILE A 57 10.42 9.81 16.05
CA ILE A 57 11.51 9.12 16.74
C ILE A 57 11.68 9.72 18.14
N VAL A 58 11.73 8.85 19.14
CA VAL A 58 11.93 9.21 20.54
C VAL A 58 13.40 9.01 20.91
N ASP A 59 13.99 10.01 21.55
CA ASP A 59 15.36 9.94 22.07
C ASP A 59 15.46 8.89 23.19
N GLU A 60 16.58 8.18 23.27
CA GLU A 60 16.83 7.15 24.28
C GLU A 60 16.87 7.71 25.71
N GLY A 61 17.20 9.00 25.86
CA GLY A 61 17.20 9.68 27.15
C GLY A 61 15.83 10.15 27.64
N ALA A 62 14.78 10.01 26.83
CA ALA A 62 13.46 10.50 27.16
C ALA A 62 12.78 9.62 28.23
N LYS A 63 12.23 10.24 29.28
CA LYS A 63 11.46 9.50 30.29
C LYS A 63 10.15 9.02 29.69
N GLU A 64 9.80 7.76 29.93
CA GLU A 64 8.55 7.16 29.45
C GLU A 64 7.31 7.98 29.86
N THR A 65 7.33 8.59 31.05
CA THR A 65 6.24 9.47 31.50
C THR A 65 6.05 10.71 30.62
N GLU A 66 7.14 11.28 30.11
CA GLU A 66 7.11 12.45 29.22
C GLU A 66 6.65 12.04 27.81
N VAL A 67 7.11 10.88 27.33
CA VAL A 67 6.70 10.28 26.06
C VAL A 67 5.19 9.99 26.04
N LEU A 68 4.67 9.40 27.12
CA LEU A 68 3.23 9.12 27.28
C LEU A 68 2.41 10.42 27.41
N ALA A 69 2.94 11.44 28.09
CA ALA A 69 2.28 12.74 28.17
C ALA A 69 2.23 13.44 26.78
N PHE A 70 3.30 13.34 26.00
CA PHE A 70 3.36 13.84 24.63
C PHE A 70 2.39 13.08 23.72
N LYS A 71 2.35 11.74 23.81
CA LYS A 71 1.36 10.91 23.12
C LYS A 71 -0.07 11.37 23.43
N LYS A 72 -0.40 11.61 24.70
CA LYS A 72 -1.73 12.07 25.11
C LYS A 72 -2.07 13.46 24.55
N ASN A 73 -1.08 14.36 24.41
CA ASN A 73 -1.28 15.64 23.73
C ASN A 73 -1.57 15.46 22.24
N LEU A 74 -0.87 14.54 21.57
CA LEU A 74 -1.13 14.21 20.17
C LEU A 74 -2.51 13.58 19.96
N ASP A 75 -2.94 12.68 20.85
CA ASP A 75 -4.27 12.06 20.80
C ASP A 75 -5.41 13.09 20.91
N ASN A 76 -5.19 14.21 21.60
CA ASN A 76 -6.16 15.30 21.71
C ASN A 76 -6.19 16.23 20.49
N ASN A 77 -5.28 16.07 19.53
CA ASN A 77 -5.26 16.89 18.33
C ASN A 77 -6.35 16.44 17.35
N ILE A 78 -7.11 17.40 16.85
CA ILE A 78 -8.24 17.16 15.92
C ILE A 78 -7.76 16.47 14.62
N ALA A 79 -6.55 16.77 14.16
CA ALA A 79 -5.96 16.19 12.96
C ALA A 79 -5.46 14.74 13.14
N VAL A 80 -5.33 14.27 14.38
CA VAL A 80 -4.85 12.93 14.71
C VAL A 80 -6.04 11.97 14.82
N LYS A 81 -5.93 10.83 14.14
CA LYS A 81 -6.88 9.72 14.20
C LYS A 81 -6.53 8.78 15.35
N GLN A 82 -5.24 8.44 15.48
CA GLN A 82 -4.74 7.52 16.48
C GLN A 82 -3.23 7.73 16.66
N THR A 83 -2.73 7.53 17.89
CA THR A 83 -1.30 7.36 18.13
C THR A 83 -0.98 6.00 18.74
N GLN A 84 0.14 5.42 18.33
CA GLN A 84 0.67 4.18 18.86
C GLN A 84 2.12 4.39 19.29
N TYR A 85 2.45 3.99 20.51
CA TYR A 85 3.84 3.97 20.96
C TYR A 85 4.44 2.61 20.65
N VAL A 86 5.56 2.61 19.94
CA VAL A 86 6.32 1.41 19.58
C VAL A 86 7.67 1.50 20.27
N ASN A 87 7.90 0.61 21.23
CA ASN A 87 9.21 0.51 21.88
C ASN A 87 10.20 -0.28 21.00
N LYS A 88 11.48 -0.22 21.37
CA LYS A 88 12.57 -0.87 20.62
C LYS A 88 12.38 -2.38 20.47
N GLU A 89 11.82 -3.03 21.48
CA GLU A 89 11.59 -4.48 21.51
C GLU A 89 10.48 -4.88 20.53
N VAL A 90 9.37 -4.14 20.51
CA VAL A 90 8.26 -4.37 19.57
C VAL A 90 8.70 -4.03 18.14
N ALA A 91 9.45 -2.94 17.96
CA ALA A 91 10.02 -2.58 16.66
C ALA A 91 10.93 -3.70 16.13
N GLN A 92 11.78 -4.26 16.98
CA GLN A 92 12.63 -5.40 16.65
C GLN A 92 11.80 -6.63 16.29
N HIS A 93 10.82 -7.00 17.11
CA HIS A 93 9.99 -8.16 16.85
C HIS A 93 9.25 -8.06 15.50
N ASN A 94 8.68 -6.90 15.20
CA ASN A 94 7.99 -6.66 13.94
C ASN A 94 8.96 -6.74 12.74
N LEU A 95 10.12 -6.10 12.84
CA LEU A 95 11.10 -6.10 11.74
C LEU A 95 11.71 -7.49 11.50
N THR A 96 12.03 -8.24 12.56
CA THR A 96 12.50 -9.64 12.45
C THR A 96 11.44 -10.52 11.81
N LYS A 97 10.15 -10.31 12.14
CA LYS A 97 9.04 -11.06 11.53
C LYS A 97 8.87 -10.76 10.04
N ASP A 98 9.01 -9.49 9.65
CA ASP A 98 8.84 -9.06 8.25
C ASP A 98 10.02 -9.49 7.36
N LEU A 99 11.24 -9.48 7.92
CA LEU A 99 12.44 -9.91 7.20
C LEU A 99 12.64 -11.44 7.23
N GLY A 100 12.05 -12.14 8.20
CA GLY A 100 12.21 -13.59 8.38
C GLY A 100 13.59 -14.00 8.95
N GLU A 101 14.47 -13.04 9.21
CA GLU A 101 15.81 -13.24 9.79
C GLU A 101 16.02 -12.31 10.98
N ASP A 102 16.78 -12.78 11.96
CA ASP A 102 17.08 -12.02 13.16
C ASP A 102 18.20 -11.00 12.88
N PHE A 103 17.82 -9.85 12.33
CA PHE A 103 18.73 -8.78 11.90
C PHE A 103 19.64 -8.28 13.05
N VAL A 104 19.22 -8.46 14.30
CA VAL A 104 20.03 -8.11 15.48
C VAL A 104 21.24 -9.03 15.62
N ASN A 105 21.14 -10.31 15.24
CA ASN A 105 22.30 -11.21 15.20
C ASN A 105 23.27 -10.85 14.08
N PHE A 106 22.80 -10.24 12.99
CA PHE A 106 23.65 -9.77 11.90
C PHE A 106 24.42 -8.49 12.26
N LEU A 107 23.76 -7.54 12.93
CA LEU A 107 24.36 -6.24 13.29
C LEU A 107 25.10 -6.27 14.64
N GLY A 108 24.80 -7.22 15.52
CA GLY A 108 25.38 -7.35 16.87
C GLY A 108 24.81 -6.36 17.90
N TYR A 109 23.87 -5.49 17.51
CA TYR A 109 23.14 -4.57 18.38
C TYR A 109 21.77 -4.23 17.76
N ASN A 110 20.84 -3.70 18.56
CA ASN A 110 19.53 -3.22 18.07
C ASN A 110 19.63 -1.71 17.72
N PRO A 111 19.67 -1.33 16.43
CA PRO A 111 19.71 0.07 16.01
C PRO A 111 18.33 0.78 16.09
N LEU A 112 17.26 0.05 16.40
CA LEU A 112 15.91 0.60 16.36
C LEU A 112 15.67 1.48 17.59
N LEU A 113 15.14 2.67 17.32
CA LEU A 113 14.71 3.62 18.33
C LEU A 113 13.21 3.44 18.59
N SER A 114 12.77 3.83 19.78
CA SER A 114 11.35 3.89 20.06
C SER A 114 10.71 4.97 19.19
N THR A 115 9.51 4.71 18.68
CA THR A 115 8.75 5.66 17.86
C THR A 115 7.35 5.88 18.42
N ILE A 116 6.79 7.05 18.14
CA ILE A 116 5.35 7.30 18.22
C ILE A 116 4.82 7.39 16.81
N ASP A 117 4.01 6.41 16.44
CA ASP A 117 3.36 6.33 15.15
C ASP A 117 2.05 7.10 15.23
N VAL A 118 1.92 8.15 14.43
CA VAL A 118 0.78 9.05 14.41
C VAL A 118 0.01 8.84 13.10
N TYR A 119 -1.21 8.34 13.22
CA TYR A 119 -2.14 8.16 12.12
C TYR A 119 -2.98 9.45 12.00
N LEU A 120 -2.94 10.08 10.83
CA LEU A 120 -3.66 11.33 10.58
C LEU A 120 -5.05 11.06 10.00
N LYS A 121 -5.99 11.99 10.22
CA LYS A 121 -7.29 11.98 9.53
C LYS A 121 -7.13 12.50 8.11
N ALA A 122 -7.92 11.98 7.18
CA ALA A 122 -7.82 12.30 5.75
C ALA A 122 -8.62 13.53 5.29
N ASP A 123 -9.14 14.34 6.23
CA ASP A 123 -9.93 15.54 5.93
C ASP A 123 -9.27 16.47 4.90
#